data_AF-A0A8T4EAI5-F1
#
_entry.id   AF-A0A8T4EAI5-F1
#
_cell.length_a   1.000
_cell.length_b   1.000
_cell.length_c   1.000
_cell.angle_alpha   90.00
_cell.angle_beta   90.00
_cell.angle_gamma   90.00
#
_symmetry.space_group_name_H-M   'P 1'
#
loop_
_entity.id
_entity.type
_entity.pdbx_description
1 polymer ?
#
loop_
_entity_poly.entity_id
_entity_poly.type
_entity_poly.pdbx_seq_one_letter_code
_entity_poly.pdbx_strand_id
1 'polypeptide(L)'
;MVKWELIVAIVAGSLIFLSDLLFGWLTLICGPIPVIFIIAIIIGIFAGNVGDALLSTFLSWVLGILLGVLLAPLIFAGLLAEGQDFFGLFLLVFLYSLRGMFSWQLEGTIVEVFLMGFIYLIVMLVVAPIIYLISFVFAVLGGIIGKLIRERFIKEKSPIQQTRQGEPESTDLQ
;
A
#
# COMPACT_ATOMS: atom_id res chain seq x y z
N MET A 1 -18.70 -14.66 0.70
CA MET A 1 -17.45 -15.28 0.21
C MET A 1 -16.43 -14.18 -0.02
N VAL A 2 -15.20 -14.34 0.43
CA VAL A 2 -14.12 -13.36 0.21
C VAL A 2 -13.70 -13.46 -1.26
N LYS A 3 -13.67 -12.33 -1.98
CA LYS A 3 -13.20 -12.29 -3.37
C LYS A 3 -11.69 -12.50 -3.42
N TRP A 4 -11.22 -13.29 -4.38
CA TRP A 4 -9.80 -13.59 -4.53
C TRP A 4 -8.97 -12.33 -4.78
N GLU A 5 -9.53 -11.37 -5.51
CA GLU A 5 -8.93 -10.05 -5.77
C GLU A 5 -8.59 -9.30 -4.50
N LEU A 6 -9.44 -9.38 -3.48
CA LEU A 6 -9.22 -8.72 -2.20
C LEU A 6 -8.00 -9.33 -1.50
N ILE A 7 -7.91 -10.66 -1.46
CA ILE A 7 -6.80 -11.38 -0.81
C ILE A 7 -5.48 -11.06 -1.54
N VAL A 8 -5.48 -11.11 -2.86
CA VAL A 8 -4.30 -10.78 -3.67
C VAL A 8 -3.86 -9.33 -3.44
N ALA A 9 -4.80 -8.38 -3.41
CA ALA A 9 -4.49 -6.98 -3.13
C ALA A 9 -3.90 -6.79 -1.73
N ILE A 10 -4.44 -7.47 -0.72
CA ILE A 10 -3.91 -7.42 0.66
C ILE A 10 -2.47 -7.94 0.70
N VAL A 11 -2.25 -9.14 0.17
CA VAL A 11 -0.94 -9.81 0.17
C VAL A 11 0.08 -8.99 -0.61
N ALA A 12 -0.26 -8.53 -1.81
CA ALA A 12 0.61 -7.68 -2.62
C ALA A 12 0.97 -6.38 -1.87
N GLY A 13 -0.02 -5.71 -1.29
CA GLY A 13 0.18 -4.48 -0.52
C GLY A 13 1.12 -4.67 0.67
N SER A 14 0.89 -5.71 1.48
CA SER A 14 1.73 -6.00 2.65
C SER A 14 3.15 -6.41 2.25
N LEU A 15 3.33 -7.19 1.18
CA LEU A 15 4.65 -7.59 0.70
C LEU A 15 5.43 -6.40 0.13
N ILE A 16 4.79 -5.53 -0.65
CA ILE A 16 5.45 -4.32 -1.17
C ILE A 16 5.81 -3.39 -0.02
N PHE A 17 4.93 -3.22 0.97
CA PHE A 17 5.22 -2.43 2.17
C PHE A 17 6.44 -2.97 2.92
N LEU A 18 6.48 -4.27 3.20
CA LEU A 18 7.62 -4.89 3.90
C LEU A 18 8.91 -4.83 3.07
N SER A 19 8.81 -5.03 1.76
CA SER A 19 9.95 -4.92 0.84
C SER A 19 10.53 -3.51 0.86
N ASP A 20 9.69 -2.47 0.81
CA ASP A 20 10.17 -1.11 0.93
C ASP A 20 10.67 -0.81 2.35
N LEU A 21 10.03 -1.31 3.41
CA LEU A 21 10.50 -1.14 4.78
C LEU A 21 11.94 -1.69 4.96
N LEU A 22 12.22 -2.86 4.38
CA LEU A 22 13.50 -3.55 4.43
C LEU A 22 14.58 -2.88 3.58
N PHE A 23 14.27 -2.56 2.32
CA PHE A 23 15.29 -2.18 1.33
C PHE A 23 15.22 -0.71 0.91
N GLY A 24 14.09 -0.02 1.17
CA GLY A 24 13.87 1.38 0.81
C GLY A 24 13.91 1.71 -0.67
N TRP A 25 13.73 0.71 -1.53
CA TRP A 25 13.84 0.88 -2.97
C TRP A 25 12.73 1.76 -3.54
N LEU A 26 11.50 1.67 -3.02
CA LEU A 26 10.39 2.49 -3.47
C LEU A 26 10.53 3.91 -2.94
N THR A 27 11.00 4.07 -1.70
CA THR A 27 11.40 5.37 -1.13
C THR A 27 12.44 6.06 -2.03
N LEU A 28 13.47 5.31 -2.48
CA LEU A 28 14.53 5.83 -3.34
C LEU A 28 14.02 6.30 -4.72
N ILE A 29 13.10 5.53 -5.33
CA ILE A 29 12.51 5.89 -6.63
C ILE A 29 11.54 7.07 -6.50
N CYS A 30 10.75 7.12 -5.43
CA CYS A 30 9.68 8.10 -5.25
C CYS A 30 10.16 9.46 -4.72
N GLY A 31 11.38 9.54 -4.20
CA GLY A 31 11.93 10.75 -3.62
C GLY A 31 11.09 11.26 -2.44
N PRO A 32 10.59 12.53 -2.48
CA PRO A 32 9.83 13.12 -1.38
C PRO A 32 8.39 12.61 -1.28
N ILE A 33 7.92 11.82 -2.27
CA ILE A 33 6.54 11.34 -2.29
C ILE A 33 6.37 10.20 -1.27
N PRO A 34 5.35 10.25 -0.41
CA PRO A 34 5.08 9.16 0.53
C PRO A 34 4.83 7.86 -0.21
N VAL A 35 5.70 6.88 0.03
CA VAL A 35 5.63 5.52 -0.53
C VAL A 35 4.25 4.89 -0.36
N ILE A 36 3.61 5.15 0.78
CA ILE A 36 2.28 4.63 1.10
C ILE A 36 1.21 5.07 0.10
N PHE A 37 1.38 6.21 -0.59
CA PHE A 37 0.46 6.62 -1.66
C PHE A 37 0.59 5.73 -2.88
N ILE A 38 1.82 5.43 -3.31
CA ILE A 38 2.07 4.58 -4.47
C ILE A 38 1.56 3.16 -4.18
N ILE A 39 1.87 2.63 -3.00
CA ILE A 39 1.39 1.32 -2.58
C ILE A 39 -0.16 1.29 -2.54
N ALA A 40 -0.82 2.33 -2.03
CA ALA A 40 -2.28 2.42 -2.05
C ALA A 40 -2.87 2.37 -3.47
N ILE A 41 -2.24 3.06 -4.45
CA ILE A 41 -2.65 2.97 -5.87
C ILE A 41 -2.52 1.53 -6.37
N ILE A 42 -1.38 0.88 -6.11
CA ILE A 42 -1.12 -0.49 -6.56
C ILE A 42 -2.16 -1.46 -5.97
N ILE A 43 -2.40 -1.36 -4.65
CA ILE A 43 -3.43 -2.15 -3.96
C ILE A 43 -4.79 -1.93 -4.62
N GLY A 44 -5.17 -0.67 -4.86
CA GLY A 44 -6.44 -0.33 -5.51
C GLY A 44 -6.57 -0.93 -6.91
N ILE A 45 -5.50 -0.89 -7.73
CA ILE A 45 -5.50 -1.49 -9.06
C ILE A 45 -5.75 -3.00 -8.97
N PHE A 46 -5.08 -3.70 -8.06
CA PHE A 46 -5.29 -5.14 -7.86
C PHE A 46 -6.70 -5.46 -7.37
N ALA A 47 -7.25 -4.67 -6.45
CA ALA A 47 -8.61 -4.86 -5.95
C ALA A 47 -9.67 -4.67 -7.04
N GLY A 48 -9.43 -3.78 -8.01
CA GLY A 48 -10.26 -3.63 -9.21
C GLY A 48 -11.67 -3.04 -8.98
N ASN A 49 -11.97 -2.60 -7.76
CA ASN A 49 -13.13 -1.79 -7.43
C ASN A 49 -12.86 -0.97 -6.17
N VAL A 50 -13.66 0.09 -5.95
CA VAL A 50 -13.42 1.07 -4.88
C VAL A 50 -13.58 0.48 -3.47
N GLY A 51 -14.62 -0.34 -3.24
CA GLY A 51 -14.90 -0.89 -1.91
C GLY A 51 -13.79 -1.85 -1.45
N ASP A 52 -13.40 -2.77 -2.33
CA ASP A 52 -12.32 -3.72 -2.07
C ASP A 52 -10.96 -3.00 -2.01
N ALA A 53 -10.74 -1.92 -2.77
CA ALA A 53 -9.53 -1.09 -2.68
C ALA A 53 -9.37 -0.46 -1.29
N LEU A 54 -10.42 0.16 -0.76
CA LEU A 54 -10.39 0.76 0.59
C LEU A 54 -10.12 -0.30 1.66
N LEU A 55 -10.84 -1.42 1.61
CA LEU A 55 -10.70 -2.49 2.60
C LEU A 55 -9.31 -3.15 2.53
N SER A 56 -8.83 -3.46 1.32
CA SER A 56 -7.49 -4.05 1.14
C SER A 56 -6.38 -3.10 1.56
N THR A 57 -6.49 -1.80 1.27
CA THR A 57 -5.52 -0.80 1.74
C THR A 57 -5.49 -0.74 3.27
N PHE A 58 -6.64 -0.67 3.94
CA PHE A 58 -6.70 -0.69 5.40
C PHE A 58 -6.05 -1.95 5.98
N LEU A 59 -6.42 -3.12 5.47
CA LEU A 59 -5.88 -4.39 5.95
C LEU A 59 -4.39 -4.55 5.65
N SER A 60 -3.92 -4.09 4.49
CA SER A 60 -2.50 -4.07 4.15
C SER A 60 -1.69 -3.17 5.07
N TRP A 61 -2.23 -2.02 5.50
CA TRP A 61 -1.57 -1.17 6.50
C TRP A 61 -1.49 -1.85 7.85
N VAL A 62 -2.61 -2.36 8.35
CA VAL A 62 -2.63 -3.06 9.64
C VAL A 62 -1.66 -4.25 9.63
N LEU A 63 -1.74 -5.12 8.62
CA LEU A 63 -0.88 -6.29 8.51
C LEU A 63 0.57 -5.91 8.23
N GLY A 64 0.82 -4.96 7.33
CA GLY A 64 2.16 -4.52 6.98
C GLY A 64 2.89 -3.91 8.17
N ILE A 65 2.22 -3.05 8.95
CA ILE A 65 2.79 -2.47 10.16
C ILE A 65 3.03 -3.56 11.21
N LEU A 66 2.04 -4.44 11.49
CA LEU A 66 2.21 -5.50 12.47
C LEU A 66 3.37 -6.45 12.11
N LEU A 67 3.47 -6.86 10.85
CA LEU A 67 4.58 -7.67 10.37
C LEU A 67 5.90 -6.90 10.44
N GLY A 68 5.90 -5.61 10.12
CA GLY A 68 7.06 -4.74 10.26
C GLY A 68 7.52 -4.64 11.72
N VAL A 69 6.60 -4.55 12.68
CA VAL A 69 6.90 -4.53 14.12
C VAL A 69 7.51 -5.85 14.58
N LEU A 70 7.01 -6.98 14.09
CA LEU A 70 7.57 -8.29 14.39
C LEU A 70 9.00 -8.45 13.83
N LEU A 71 9.28 -7.84 12.67
CA LEU A 71 10.60 -7.89 12.04
C LEU A 71 11.55 -6.78 12.51
N ALA A 72 11.03 -5.71 13.13
CA ALA A 72 11.80 -4.54 13.53
C ALA A 72 13.02 -4.88 14.41
N PRO A 73 12.96 -5.82 15.38
CA PRO A 73 14.14 -6.25 16.14
C PRO A 73 15.28 -6.81 15.29
N LEU A 74 14.97 -7.42 14.15
CA LEU A 74 15.96 -7.96 13.22
C LEU A 74 16.49 -6.89 12.27
N ILE A 75 15.60 -6.03 11.76
CA ILE A 75 15.92 -5.04 10.72
C ILE A 75 16.63 -3.82 11.32
N PHE A 76 16.14 -3.35 12.47
CA PHE A 76 16.57 -2.12 13.11
C PHE A 76 17.38 -2.37 14.39
N ALA A 77 17.99 -3.55 14.54
CA ALA A 77 18.73 -3.94 15.75
C ALA A 77 19.70 -2.86 16.27
N GLY A 78 20.34 -2.11 15.36
CA GLY A 78 21.26 -1.02 15.72
C GLY A 78 20.61 0.32 16.10
N LEU A 79 19.31 0.49 15.88
CA LEU A 79 18.53 1.69 16.24
C LEU A 79 17.68 1.50 17.49
N LEU A 80 17.53 0.26 17.96
CA LEU A 80 16.67 -0.07 19.09
C LEU A 80 17.42 0.11 20.41
N ALA A 81 16.75 0.76 21.36
CA ALA A 81 17.23 0.83 22.74
C ALA A 81 17.00 -0.52 23.45
N GLU A 82 17.85 -0.84 24.43
CA GLU A 82 17.62 -1.99 25.29
C GLU A 82 16.26 -1.86 26.00
N GLY A 83 15.42 -2.89 25.87
CA GLY A 83 14.10 -2.93 26.50
C GLY A 83 12.99 -2.16 25.75
N GLN A 84 13.18 -1.83 24.47
CA GLN A 84 12.14 -1.19 23.67
C GLN A 84 10.85 -2.02 23.62
N ASP A 85 9.73 -1.38 23.94
CA ASP A 85 8.43 -2.01 24.06
C ASP A 85 7.72 -2.13 22.71
N PHE A 86 6.65 -2.92 22.68
CA PHE A 86 5.87 -3.16 21.46
C PHE A 86 5.28 -1.86 20.88
N PHE A 87 4.87 -0.93 21.75
CA PHE A 87 4.35 0.36 21.32
C PHE A 87 5.44 1.25 20.69
N GLY A 88 6.64 1.29 21.27
CA GLY A 88 7.78 1.97 20.68
C GLY A 88 8.19 1.40 19.33
N LEU A 89 8.16 0.07 19.16
CA LEU A 89 8.38 -0.58 17.86
C LEU A 89 7.29 -0.24 16.84
N PHE A 90 6.02 -0.21 17.27
CA PHE A 90 4.91 0.22 16.44
C PHE A 90 5.10 1.64 15.92
N LEU A 91 5.43 2.58 16.81
CA LEU A 91 5.73 3.95 16.42
C LEU A 91 6.92 4.01 15.47
N LEU A 92 8.01 3.30 15.77
CA LEU A 92 9.18 3.27 14.89
C LEU A 92 8.81 2.83 13.47
N VAL A 93 8.12 1.70 13.31
CA VAL A 93 7.75 1.16 11.98
C VAL A 93 6.74 2.06 11.27
N PHE A 94 5.74 2.56 12.00
CA PHE A 94 4.74 3.46 11.47
C PHE A 94 5.35 4.77 10.94
N LEU A 95 6.36 5.30 11.62
CA LEU A 95 7.03 6.52 11.24
C LEU A 95 8.09 6.29 10.15
N TYR A 96 8.82 5.18 10.24
CA TYR A 96 9.85 4.82 9.27
C TYR A 96 9.26 4.53 7.88
N SER A 97 7.98 4.16 7.77
CA SER A 97 7.28 4.04 6.48
C SER A 97 7.10 5.38 5.76
N LEU A 98 7.22 6.51 6.47
CA LEU A 98 7.09 7.87 5.93
C LEU A 98 8.44 8.55 5.70
N ARG A 99 9.55 7.84 5.90
CA ARG A 99 10.91 8.40 5.91
C ARG A 99 11.29 9.19 4.64
N GLY A 100 10.71 8.86 3.49
CA GLY A 100 10.94 9.60 2.24
C GLY A 100 10.59 11.10 2.33
N MET A 101 9.66 11.47 3.21
CA MET A 101 9.28 12.87 3.44
C MET A 101 10.29 13.65 4.30
N PHE A 102 11.20 12.96 4.97
CA PHE A 102 11.94 13.48 6.13
C PHE A 102 13.45 13.53 5.95
N SER A 103 13.94 13.54 4.71
CA SER A 103 15.38 13.60 4.37
C SER A 103 16.03 14.97 4.66
N TRP A 104 15.77 15.57 5.81
CA TRP A 104 16.39 16.82 6.25
C TRP A 104 17.55 16.46 7.18
N GLN A 105 18.74 16.31 6.61
CA GLN A 105 19.97 16.31 7.41
C GLN A 105 20.34 17.77 7.69
N LEU A 106 20.41 18.15 8.96
CA LEU A 106 20.89 19.47 9.36
C LEU A 106 21.80 19.37 10.58
N GLU A 107 23.01 19.88 10.39
CA GLU A 107 23.92 20.24 11.48
C GLU A 107 23.41 21.56 12.07
N GLY A 108 22.96 21.53 13.32
CA GLY A 108 22.39 22.70 14.00
C GLY A 108 22.80 22.76 15.46
N THR A 109 22.63 23.93 16.06
CA THR A 109 22.81 24.16 17.49
C THR A 109 21.81 23.33 18.32
N ILE A 110 22.12 23.08 19.60
CA ILE A 110 21.25 22.29 20.50
C ILE A 110 19.78 22.78 20.49
N VAL A 111 19.56 24.10 20.44
CA VAL A 111 18.20 24.68 20.40
C VAL A 111 17.48 24.33 19.11
N GLU A 112 18.16 24.36 17.97
CA GLU A 112 17.59 23.97 16.68
C GLU A 112 17.29 22.47 16.63
N VAL A 113 18.14 21.64 17.26
CA VAL A 113 17.88 20.19 17.38
C VAL A 113 16.61 19.93 18.19
N PHE A 114 16.40 20.61 19.32
CA PHE A 114 15.17 20.46 20.10
C PHE A 114 13.93 21.00 19.39
N LEU A 115 14.04 22.19 18.77
CA LEU A 115 12.94 22.79 18.02
C LEU A 115 12.52 21.90 16.85
N MET A 116 13.49 21.40 16.08
CA MET A 116 13.23 20.47 14.99
C MET A 116 12.72 19.13 15.50
N GLY A 117 13.26 18.59 16.60
CA GLY A 117 12.73 17.39 17.24
C GLY A 117 11.24 17.53 17.61
N PHE A 118 10.83 18.71 18.10
CA PHE A 118 9.43 18.99 18.41
C PHE A 118 8.57 19.14 17.15
N ILE A 119 9.08 19.82 16.11
CA ILE A 119 8.41 19.89 14.80
C ILE A 119 8.25 18.50 14.20
N TYR A 120 9.29 17.68 14.24
CA TYR A 120 9.24 16.28 13.85
C TYR A 120 8.19 15.53 14.67
N LEU A 121 8.12 15.71 15.98
CA LEU A 121 7.10 15.09 16.82
C LEU A 121 5.68 15.51 16.44
N ILE A 122 5.43 16.78 16.14
CA ILE A 122 4.13 17.27 15.62
C ILE A 122 3.82 16.62 14.29
N VAL A 123 4.77 16.62 13.37
CA VAL A 123 4.60 16.01 12.04
C VAL A 123 4.36 14.51 12.17
N MET A 124 5.05 13.84 13.09
CA MET A 124 4.91 12.41 13.36
C MET A 124 3.57 12.05 14.02
N LEU A 125 3.05 12.88 14.93
CA LEU A 125 1.79 12.56 15.64
C LEU A 125 0.54 13.07 14.92
N VAL A 126 0.65 14.17 14.18
CA VAL A 126 -0.51 14.81 13.52
C VAL A 126 -0.50 14.53 12.03
N VAL A 127 0.63 14.75 11.35
CA VAL A 127 0.69 14.67 9.89
C VAL A 127 0.73 13.20 9.44
N ALA A 128 1.44 12.31 10.14
CA ALA A 128 1.50 10.90 9.75
C ALA A 128 0.12 10.21 9.68
N PRO A 129 -0.78 10.31 10.69
CA PRO A 129 -2.14 9.77 10.57
C PRO A 129 -2.93 10.40 9.42
N ILE A 130 -2.75 11.70 9.17
CA ILE A 130 -3.40 12.39 8.05
C ILE A 130 -2.90 11.86 6.71
N ILE A 131 -1.59 11.62 6.55
CA ILE A 131 -1.03 11.04 5.33
C ILE A 131 -1.60 9.64 5.12
N TYR A 132 -1.67 8.80 6.16
CA TYR A 132 -2.31 7.49 6.06
C TYR A 132 -3.79 7.61 5.66
N LEU A 133 -4.52 8.59 6.18
CA LEU A 133 -5.91 8.85 5.77
C LEU A 133 -6.00 9.30 4.30
N ILE A 134 -5.12 10.20 3.86
CA ILE A 134 -5.03 10.67 2.47
C ILE A 134 -4.68 9.52 1.53
N SER A 135 -3.91 8.53 1.97
CA SER A 135 -3.58 7.34 1.16
C SER A 135 -4.82 6.59 0.66
N PHE A 136 -5.95 6.66 1.37
CA PHE A 136 -7.21 6.06 0.93
C PHE A 136 -7.77 6.76 -0.31
N VAL A 137 -7.54 8.05 -0.50
CA VAL A 137 -7.92 8.75 -1.74
C VAL A 137 -7.17 8.14 -2.93
N PHE A 138 -5.88 7.85 -2.74
CA PHE A 138 -5.06 7.18 -3.74
C PHE A 138 -5.50 5.72 -3.99
N ALA A 139 -5.97 5.02 -2.96
CA ALA A 139 -6.59 3.70 -3.11
C ALA A 139 -7.87 3.76 -3.97
N VAL A 140 -8.72 4.77 -3.76
CA VAL A 140 -9.91 5.00 -4.60
C VAL A 140 -9.50 5.22 -6.06
N LEU A 141 -8.50 6.07 -6.30
CA LEU A 141 -7.97 6.30 -7.65
C LEU A 141 -7.45 4.99 -8.28
N GLY A 142 -6.67 4.21 -7.53
CA GLY A 142 -6.21 2.89 -7.96
C GLY A 142 -7.38 1.94 -8.29
N GLY A 143 -8.41 1.92 -7.46
CA GLY A 143 -9.63 1.11 -7.67
C GLY A 143 -10.39 1.48 -8.94
N ILE A 144 -10.50 2.78 -9.24
CA ILE A 144 -11.10 3.27 -10.50
C ILE A 144 -10.25 2.82 -11.69
N ILE A 145 -8.93 3.00 -11.63
CA ILE A 145 -8.01 2.60 -12.68
C ILE A 145 -8.09 1.08 -12.92
N GLY A 146 -8.03 0.28 -11.86
CA GLY A 146 -8.14 -1.18 -11.93
C GLY A 146 -9.45 -1.64 -12.55
N LYS A 147 -10.57 -0.98 -12.22
CA LYS A 147 -11.87 -1.24 -12.84
C LYS A 147 -11.85 -0.97 -14.35
N LEU A 148 -11.33 0.19 -14.76
CA LEU A 148 -11.24 0.57 -16.17
C LEU A 148 -10.36 -0.40 -16.98
N ILE A 149 -9.24 -0.83 -16.40
CA ILE A 149 -8.34 -1.83 -16.99
C ILE A 149 -9.09 -3.14 -17.24
N ARG A 150 -9.77 -3.67 -16.20
CA ARG A 150 -10.51 -4.94 -16.31
C ARG A 150 -11.64 -4.87 -17.33
N GLU A 151 -12.40 -3.78 -17.35
CA GLU A 151 -13.49 -3.61 -18.30
C GLU A 151 -13.02 -3.57 -19.76
N ARG A 152 -11.85 -2.98 -20.04
CA ARG A 152 -11.27 -2.99 -21.40
C ARG A 152 -10.79 -4.39 -21.80
N PHE A 153 -10.03 -5.06 -20.93
CA PHE A 153 -9.48 -6.39 -21.25
C PHE A 153 -10.55 -7.50 -21.34
N ILE A 154 -11.64 -7.41 -20.59
CA ILE A 154 -12.72 -8.40 -20.64
C ILE A 154 -13.58 -8.20 -21.90
N LYS A 155 -13.84 -6.95 -22.32
CA LYS A 155 -14.60 -6.69 -23.56
C LYS A 155 -13.85 -7.11 -24.82
N GLU A 156 -12.53 -6.99 -24.84
CA GLU A 156 -11.71 -7.44 -25.98
C GLU A 156 -11.69 -8.97 -26.16
N LYS A 157 -11.90 -9.76 -25.09
CA LYS A 157 -11.92 -11.22 -25.18
C LYS A 157 -13.24 -11.81 -25.68
N SER A 158 -14.28 -10.99 -25.88
CA SER A 158 -15.64 -11.47 -26.14
C SER A 158 -16.19 -11.40 -27.59
N PRO A 159 -15.42 -11.25 -28.69
CA PRO A 159 -16.02 -11.33 -30.04
C PRO A 159 -16.12 -12.76 -30.62
N ILE A 160 -15.60 -13.82 -29.97
CA ILE A 160 -15.50 -15.16 -30.58
C ILE A 160 -16.64 -16.13 -30.19
N GLN A 161 -17.49 -15.79 -29.22
CA GLN A 161 -18.57 -16.70 -28.77
C GLN A 161 -19.93 -16.52 -29.45
N GLN A 162 -20.10 -15.56 -30.36
CA GLN A 162 -21.38 -15.38 -31.08
C GLN A 162 -21.53 -16.20 -32.38
N THR A 163 -20.52 -16.96 -32.81
CA THR A 163 -20.57 -17.68 -34.10
C THR A 163 -20.94 -19.17 -34.02
N ARG A 164 -21.35 -19.71 -32.86
CA ARG A 164 -21.77 -21.12 -32.70
C ARG A 164 -23.21 -21.30 -32.21
N GLN A 165 -24.15 -20.49 -32.70
CA GLN A 165 -25.58 -20.69 -32.46
C GLN A 165 -26.41 -20.64 -33.76
N GLY A 166 -25.81 -21.10 -34.87
CA GLY A 166 -26.46 -21.15 -36.18
C GLY A 166 -26.14 -22.43 -36.94
N GLU A 167 -26.23 -23.59 -36.31
CA GLU A 167 -26.43 -24.83 -37.05
C GLU A 167 -27.93 -25.16 -36.97
N PRO A 168 -28.69 -25.08 -38.08
CA PRO A 168 -30.03 -25.65 -38.12
C PRO A 168 -29.89 -27.16 -38.02
N GLU A 169 -30.55 -27.72 -37.00
CA GLU A 169 -30.73 -29.14 -36.78
C GLU A 169 -31.22 -29.79 -38.08
N SER A 170 -30.36 -30.60 -38.71
CA SER A 170 -30.70 -31.39 -39.88
C SER A 170 -31.81 -32.36 -39.51
N THR A 171 -33.01 -32.13 -40.00
CA THR A 171 -34.11 -33.09 -39.95
C THR A 171 -33.74 -34.28 -40.84
N ASP A 172 -33.12 -35.28 -40.22
CA ASP A 172 -32.92 -36.60 -40.81
C ASP A 172 -34.28 -37.30 -40.94
N LEU A 173 -34.62 -37.59 -42.19
CA LEU A 173 -35.38 -38.74 -42.70
C LEU A 173 -35.87 -39.76 -41.64
N GLN A 174 -37.19 -39.84 -41.45
CA GLN A 174 -37.97 -41.10 -41.35
C GLN A 174 -39.38 -40.90 -41.89
#